data_AF-A0A1V5QGA3-F1
#
_entry.id   AF-A0A1V5QGA3-F1
#
_cell.length_a   1.000
_cell.length_b   1.000
_cell.length_c   1.000
_cell.angle_alpha   90.00
_cell.angle_beta   90.00
_cell.angle_gamma   90.00
#
_symmetry.space_group_name_H-M   'P 1'
#
loop_
_entity.id
_entity.type
_entity.pdbx_description
1 polymer ?
#
loop_
_entity_poly.entity_id
_entity_poly.type
_entity_poly.pdbx_seq_one_letter_code
_entity_poly.pdbx_strand_id
1 'polypeptide(L)'
;MTDQSISKPQGAARSTKGLMQKTINHLIQLQDLLIARAQQEASMEDVRLEQLDAAIQAMYEQLPPPIAAQFKRIEKKAVLGIVPVANGVCSACGMSLPVSLVHSVHAADRLHTCPNCARMLFYPESSPRNIGKRQRRSEPPKVGIERFSAPELMIPDLASTERDDVLAELCSKMEAEGFVDNGRLLLEEALKREAIAGTAIGHSLAFPHVRGVEGGGLTLALGVSAKGVKFGGPGRALTRIVFFMVIPTAASAFYLKLLSGLAQVFQKEEAREKLMGHDSPEKLWKALIKVTKPLIR
;
A
#
# COMPACT_ATOMS: atom_id res chain seq x y z
N MET A 1 33.70 32.96 44.65
CA MET A 1 32.81 33.21 43.50
C MET A 1 32.56 31.87 42.83
N THR A 2 31.38 31.34 43.09
CA THR A 2 30.95 29.97 42.78
C THR A 2 30.59 29.86 41.31
N ASP A 3 31.32 29.01 40.60
CA ASP A 3 31.01 28.56 39.25
C ASP A 3 30.00 27.40 39.34
N GLN A 4 28.74 27.68 38.99
CA GLN A 4 27.72 26.63 38.82
C GLN A 4 27.45 26.49 37.32
N SER A 5 28.20 25.59 36.70
CA SER A 5 27.88 25.03 35.39
C SER A 5 26.62 24.16 35.50
N ILE A 6 25.48 24.70 35.07
CA ILE A 6 24.22 23.97 34.91
C ILE A 6 24.40 22.97 33.75
N SER A 7 24.54 21.68 34.07
CA SER A 7 24.50 20.60 33.10
C SER A 7 23.05 20.36 32.64
N LYS A 8 22.80 20.55 31.33
CA LYS A 8 21.50 20.21 30.70
C LYS A 8 21.34 18.69 30.55
N PRO A 9 20.15 18.11 30.80
CA PRO A 9 19.92 16.67 30.65
C PRO A 9 19.62 16.34 29.18
N GLN A 10 20.65 16.08 28.37
CA GLN A 10 20.48 15.70 26.95
C GLN A 10 20.25 14.19 26.73
N GLY A 11 20.29 13.36 27.79
CA GLY A 11 20.21 11.89 27.68
C GLY A 11 18.80 11.28 27.67
N ALA A 12 17.84 11.86 28.40
CA ALA A 12 16.51 11.25 28.57
C ALA A 12 15.62 11.35 27.31
N ALA A 13 15.61 12.52 26.65
CA ALA A 13 14.78 12.80 25.48
C ALA A 13 15.13 11.96 24.24
N ARG A 14 16.42 11.59 24.07
CA ARG A 14 16.85 10.67 23.01
C ARG A 14 16.35 9.24 23.23
N SER A 15 16.23 8.78 24.48
CA SER A 15 15.73 7.42 24.79
C SER A 15 14.21 7.30 24.56
N THR A 16 13.44 8.33 24.91
CA THR A 16 11.97 8.34 24.75
C THR A 16 11.56 8.39 23.29
N LYS A 17 12.23 9.21 22.47
CA LYS A 17 11.98 9.28 21.02
C LYS A 17 12.20 7.91 20.35
N GLY A 18 13.29 7.23 20.68
CA GLY A 18 13.59 5.91 20.12
C GLY A 18 12.55 4.85 20.50
N LEU A 19 12.05 4.88 21.73
CA LEU A 19 10.99 3.98 22.18
C LEU A 19 9.66 4.24 21.46
N MET A 20 9.26 5.51 21.36
CA MET A 20 8.01 5.88 20.71
C MET A 20 8.02 5.59 19.20
N GLN A 21 9.16 5.81 18.53
CA GLN A 21 9.30 5.42 17.12
C GLN A 21 9.14 3.91 16.91
N LYS A 22 9.67 3.08 17.83
CA LYS A 22 9.42 1.63 17.80
C LYS A 22 7.93 1.31 17.95
N THR A 23 7.23 1.99 18.86
CA THR A 23 5.77 1.81 19.02
C THR A 23 5.00 2.23 17.76
N ILE A 24 5.37 3.35 17.12
CA ILE A 24 4.78 3.79 15.85
C ILE A 24 4.98 2.73 14.75
N ASN A 25 6.21 2.24 14.60
CA ASN A 25 6.53 1.21 13.61
C ASN A 25 5.74 -0.09 13.88
N HIS A 26 5.60 -0.46 15.16
CA HIS A 26 4.80 -1.61 15.58
C HIS A 26 3.31 -1.44 15.24
N LEU A 27 2.74 -0.24 15.44
CA LEU A 27 1.37 0.08 15.05
C LEU A 27 1.17 0.03 13.53
N ILE A 28 2.15 0.50 12.75
CA ILE A 28 2.13 0.42 11.29
C ILE A 28 2.13 -1.05 10.85
N GLN A 29 3.01 -1.89 11.41
CA GLN A 29 3.06 -3.32 11.13
C GLN A 29 1.76 -4.04 11.50
N LEU A 30 1.18 -3.74 12.67
CA LEU A 30 -0.12 -4.28 13.08
C LEU A 30 -1.23 -3.89 12.10
N GLN A 31 -1.28 -2.61 11.68
CA GLN A 31 -2.22 -2.16 10.66
C GLN A 31 -2.01 -2.91 9.33
N ASP A 32 -0.76 -3.14 8.94
CA ASP A 32 -0.45 -3.84 7.69
C ASP A 32 -0.92 -5.30 7.71
N LEU A 33 -0.78 -5.99 8.85
CA LEU A 33 -1.32 -7.34 9.06
C LEU A 33 -2.86 -7.37 9.01
N LEU A 34 -3.53 -6.44 9.69
CA LEU A 34 -4.98 -6.31 9.65
C LEU A 34 -5.49 -6.15 8.22
N ILE A 35 -4.78 -5.35 7.43
CA ILE A 35 -5.16 -5.15 6.03
C ILE A 35 -4.81 -6.36 5.17
N ALA A 36 -3.67 -7.02 5.40
CA ALA A 36 -3.33 -8.28 4.73
C ALA A 36 -4.40 -9.35 4.94
N ARG A 37 -4.94 -9.45 6.16
CA ARG A 37 -6.08 -10.32 6.49
C ARG A 37 -7.33 -9.95 5.69
N ALA A 38 -7.69 -8.66 5.67
CA ALA A 38 -8.82 -8.18 4.88
C ALA A 38 -8.65 -8.43 3.36
N GLN A 39 -7.41 -8.42 2.86
CA GLN A 39 -7.11 -8.75 1.47
C GLN A 39 -7.32 -10.23 1.15
N GLN A 40 -6.89 -11.13 2.04
CA GLN A 40 -7.10 -12.57 1.86
C GLN A 40 -8.59 -12.93 1.87
N GLU A 41 -9.33 -12.32 2.80
CA GLU A 41 -10.80 -12.42 2.85
C GLU A 41 -11.43 -11.91 1.54
N ALA A 42 -10.96 -10.77 1.02
CA ALA A 42 -11.45 -10.21 -0.24
C ALA A 42 -11.08 -11.03 -1.50
N SER A 43 -9.99 -11.81 -1.45
CA SER A 43 -9.57 -12.73 -2.51
C SER A 43 -10.23 -14.10 -2.46
N MET A 44 -11.05 -14.39 -1.45
CA MET A 44 -11.77 -15.67 -1.24
C MET A 44 -10.83 -16.87 -1.06
N GLU A 45 -9.74 -16.70 -0.30
CA GLU A 45 -8.74 -17.75 -0.07
C GLU A 45 -8.58 -18.00 1.45
N ASP A 46 -9.14 -19.10 1.96
CA ASP A 46 -9.28 -19.34 3.42
C ASP A 46 -7.99 -19.82 4.12
N VAL A 47 -7.01 -20.33 3.36
CA VAL A 47 -5.90 -21.17 3.88
C VAL A 47 -4.94 -20.40 4.81
N ARG A 48 -4.92 -19.07 4.78
CA ARG A 48 -3.92 -18.25 5.52
C ARG A 48 -4.50 -17.35 6.61
N LEU A 49 -5.82 -17.38 6.84
CA LEU A 49 -6.48 -16.48 7.78
C LEU A 49 -6.10 -16.75 9.24
N GLU A 50 -6.03 -18.01 9.66
CA GLU A 50 -5.69 -18.37 11.05
C GLU A 50 -4.28 -17.93 11.46
N GLN A 51 -3.31 -18.04 10.54
CA GLN A 51 -1.93 -17.61 10.79
C GLN A 51 -1.83 -16.08 10.94
N LEU A 52 -2.58 -15.34 10.12
CA LEU A 52 -2.64 -13.89 10.24
C LEU A 52 -3.34 -13.46 11.53
N ASP A 53 -4.43 -14.12 11.91
CA ASP A 53 -5.14 -13.84 13.17
C ASP A 53 -4.23 -14.05 14.39
N ALA A 54 -3.44 -15.13 14.41
CA ALA A 54 -2.46 -15.38 15.45
C ALA A 54 -1.36 -14.29 15.50
N ALA A 55 -0.83 -13.87 14.34
CA ALA A 55 0.18 -12.82 14.25
C ALA A 55 -0.37 -11.45 14.70
N ILE A 56 -1.60 -11.10 14.30
CA ILE A 56 -2.31 -9.88 14.72
C ILE A 56 -2.48 -9.87 16.25
N GLN A 57 -2.91 -10.99 16.83
CA GLN A 57 -3.10 -11.10 18.27
C GLN A 57 -1.77 -10.94 19.03
N ALA A 58 -0.70 -11.59 18.58
CA ALA A 58 0.64 -11.44 19.18
C ALA A 58 1.16 -9.99 19.10
N MET A 59 0.90 -9.28 18.00
CA MET A 59 1.24 -7.86 17.86
C MET A 59 0.45 -6.98 18.84
N TYR A 60 -0.82 -7.28 19.09
CA TYR A 60 -1.62 -6.57 20.08
C TYR A 60 -1.10 -6.74 21.51
N GLU A 61 -0.62 -7.93 21.87
CA GLU A 61 -0.10 -8.25 23.21
C GLU A 61 1.22 -7.53 23.53
N GLN A 62 2.00 -7.18 22.50
CA GLN A 62 3.25 -6.43 22.64
C GLN A 62 3.05 -4.91 22.78
N LEU A 63 1.84 -4.40 22.55
CA LEU A 63 1.54 -2.98 22.67
C LEU A 63 1.23 -2.57 24.13
N PRO A 64 1.65 -1.37 24.55
CA PRO A 64 1.19 -0.81 25.83
C PRO A 64 -0.35 -0.79 25.90
N PRO A 65 -0.99 -1.25 27.00
CA PRO A 65 -2.45 -1.39 27.07
C PRO A 65 -3.26 -0.13 26.69
N PRO A 66 -2.87 1.10 27.09
CA PRO A 66 -3.59 2.31 26.68
C PRO A 66 -3.57 2.54 25.16
N ILE A 67 -2.43 2.25 24.51
CA ILE A 67 -2.23 2.41 23.07
C ILE A 67 -3.04 1.35 22.31
N ALA A 68 -2.96 0.08 22.74
CA ALA A 68 -3.74 -1.01 22.17
C ALA A 68 -5.26 -0.72 22.25
N ALA A 69 -5.75 -0.28 23.41
CA ALA A 69 -7.16 0.08 23.59
C ALA A 69 -7.59 1.26 22.71
N GLN A 70 -6.73 2.27 22.54
CA GLN A 70 -6.99 3.38 21.63
C GLN A 70 -7.03 2.93 20.17
N PHE A 71 -6.06 2.13 19.73
CA PHE A 71 -6.00 1.63 18.36
C PHE A 71 -7.23 0.77 18.01
N LYS A 72 -7.61 -0.17 18.89
CA LYS A 72 -8.84 -0.99 18.76
C LYS A 72 -10.10 -0.15 18.62
N ARG A 73 -10.20 0.98 19.35
CA ARG A 73 -11.36 1.88 19.23
C ARG A 73 -11.43 2.58 17.88
N ILE A 74 -10.29 2.92 17.28
CA ILE A 74 -10.22 3.56 15.97
C ILE A 74 -10.52 2.54 14.87
N GLU A 75 -9.92 1.34 14.96
CA GLU A 75 -10.12 0.23 14.01
C GLU A 75 -11.61 -0.13 13.85
N LYS A 76 -12.37 -0.18 14.96
CA LYS A 76 -13.82 -0.43 14.93
C LYS A 76 -14.62 0.57 14.09
N LYS A 77 -14.09 1.76 13.84
CA LYS A 77 -14.75 2.86 13.12
C LYS A 77 -14.13 3.13 11.74
N ALA A 78 -12.94 2.61 11.47
CA ALA A 78 -12.14 2.99 10.32
C ALA A 78 -11.17 1.88 9.91
N VAL A 79 -11.01 1.71 8.59
CA VAL A 79 -10.04 0.78 7.98
C VAL A 79 -8.59 1.06 8.41
N LEU A 80 -8.26 2.33 8.67
CA LEU A 80 -6.92 2.75 9.09
C LEU A 80 -6.97 3.37 10.48
N GLY A 81 -6.16 2.82 11.39
CA GLY A 81 -5.97 3.30 12.76
C GLY A 81 -4.85 4.33 12.89
N ILE A 82 -3.77 4.16 12.11
CA ILE A 82 -2.58 5.02 12.09
C ILE A 82 -2.28 5.48 10.65
N VAL A 83 -2.02 6.78 10.47
CA VAL A 83 -1.95 7.41 9.14
C VAL A 83 -0.83 8.45 9.06
N PRO A 84 -0.19 8.59 7.89
CA PRO A 84 0.89 9.55 7.73
C PRO A 84 0.37 10.99 7.73
N VAL A 85 1.19 11.90 8.23
CA VAL A 85 1.09 13.33 7.93
C VAL A 85 1.81 13.57 6.61
N ALA A 86 1.10 14.11 5.63
CA ALA A 86 1.66 14.43 4.32
C ALA A 86 1.33 15.89 3.99
N ASN A 87 2.32 16.70 3.61
CA ASN A 87 2.12 18.12 3.26
C ASN A 87 1.32 18.92 4.32
N GLY A 88 1.55 18.63 5.60
CA GLY A 88 0.83 19.28 6.71
C GLY A 88 -0.64 18.87 6.86
N VAL A 89 -1.11 17.86 6.13
CA VAL A 89 -2.48 17.34 6.25
C VAL A 89 -2.51 15.93 6.85
N CYS A 90 -3.62 15.60 7.52
CA CYS A 90 -3.94 14.22 7.84
C CYS A 90 -4.36 13.49 6.56
N SER A 91 -3.57 12.52 6.11
CA SER A 91 -3.78 11.84 4.81
C SER A 91 -5.11 11.07 4.72
N ALA A 92 -5.76 10.80 5.86
CA ALA A 92 -7.05 10.11 5.87
C ALA A 92 -8.28 11.03 5.78
N CYS A 93 -8.28 12.18 6.45
CA CYS A 93 -9.46 13.06 6.46
C CYS A 93 -9.26 14.39 5.72
N GLY A 94 -8.04 14.67 5.25
CA GLY A 94 -7.71 15.89 4.50
C GLY A 94 -7.65 17.15 5.36
N MET A 95 -7.91 17.08 6.67
CA MET A 95 -7.79 18.23 7.56
C MET A 95 -6.35 18.75 7.55
N SER A 96 -6.21 20.05 7.32
CA SER A 96 -4.96 20.77 7.57
C SER A 96 -4.63 20.75 9.06
N LEU A 97 -3.45 20.25 9.40
CA LEU A 97 -3.01 20.12 10.78
C LEU A 97 -2.29 21.40 11.20
N PRO A 98 -2.48 21.87 12.45
CA PRO A 98 -1.67 22.97 12.98
C PRO A 98 -0.18 22.65 12.88
N VAL A 99 0.63 23.64 12.50
CA VAL A 99 2.10 23.49 12.35
C VAL A 99 2.74 22.94 13.62
N SER A 100 2.28 23.38 14.79
CA SER A 100 2.71 22.85 16.09
C SER A 100 2.45 21.35 16.23
N LEU A 101 1.30 20.87 15.79
CA LEU A 101 0.97 19.44 15.81
C LEU A 101 1.86 18.66 14.83
N VAL A 102 2.11 19.19 13.63
CA VAL A 102 3.01 18.55 12.66
C VAL A 102 4.42 18.41 13.24
N HIS A 103 4.95 19.46 13.88
CA HIS A 103 6.25 19.40 14.54
C HIS A 103 6.29 18.37 15.68
N SER A 104 5.23 18.30 16.50
CA SER A 104 5.17 17.30 17.58
C SER A 104 5.09 15.87 17.04
N VAL A 105 4.31 15.63 15.98
CA VAL A 105 4.25 14.32 15.30
C VAL A 105 5.63 13.94 14.75
N HIS A 106 6.36 14.88 14.15
CA HIS A 106 7.72 14.65 13.64
C HIS A 106 8.76 14.45 14.75
N ALA A 107 8.58 15.12 15.89
CA ALA A 107 9.44 14.92 17.07
C ALA A 107 9.32 13.49 17.62
N ALA A 108 8.16 12.85 17.46
CA ALA A 108 7.86 11.49 17.89
C ALA A 108 8.22 11.26 19.37
N ASP A 109 7.95 12.24 20.23
CA ASP A 109 8.11 12.14 21.70
C ASP A 109 6.95 11.40 22.34
N ARG A 110 5.75 11.52 21.76
CA ARG A 110 4.54 10.77 22.10
C ARG A 110 3.68 10.54 20.87
N LEU A 111 2.69 9.66 21.01
CA LEU A 111 1.71 9.41 19.97
C LEU A 111 0.68 10.53 19.93
N HIS A 112 0.49 11.11 18.75
CA HIS A 112 -0.45 12.19 18.49
C HIS A 112 -1.61 11.70 17.63
N THR A 113 -2.77 12.34 17.75
CA THR A 113 -3.96 12.03 16.93
C THR A 113 -4.43 13.23 16.15
N CYS A 114 -5.13 12.96 15.04
CA CYS A 114 -5.81 13.99 14.27
C CYS A 114 -6.98 14.56 15.09
N PRO A 115 -7.10 15.89 15.26
CA PRO A 115 -8.19 16.49 16.03
C PRO A 115 -9.56 16.35 15.36
N ASN A 116 -9.62 16.08 14.05
CA ASN A 116 -10.87 15.86 13.34
C ASN A 116 -11.31 14.39 13.34
N CYS A 117 -10.44 13.47 12.93
CA CYS A 117 -10.83 12.06 12.74
C CYS A 117 -10.30 11.09 13.81
N ALA A 118 -9.58 11.59 14.82
CA ALA A 118 -9.01 10.84 15.95
C ALA A 118 -7.99 9.73 15.60
N ARG A 119 -7.68 9.51 14.31
CA ARG A 119 -6.63 8.57 13.88
C ARG A 119 -5.27 8.97 14.43
N MET A 120 -4.45 7.97 14.75
CA MET A 120 -3.07 8.16 15.17
C MET A 120 -2.24 8.69 13.99
N LEU A 121 -1.36 9.64 14.26
CA LEU A 121 -0.53 10.32 13.25
C LEU A 121 0.91 9.87 13.38
N PHE A 122 1.58 9.67 12.25
CA PHE A 122 3.03 9.53 12.18
C PHE A 122 3.60 10.40 11.06
N TYR A 123 4.89 10.72 11.17
CA TYR A 123 5.60 11.42 10.10
C TYR A 123 6.50 10.41 9.37
N PRO A 124 6.27 10.13 8.07
CA PRO A 124 7.15 9.25 7.32
C PRO A 124 8.52 9.91 7.12
N GLU A 125 9.61 9.18 7.32
CA GLU A 125 10.97 9.71 7.05
C GLU A 125 11.16 10.00 5.55
N SER A 126 10.59 9.15 4.70
CA SER A 126 10.48 9.33 3.26
C SER A 126 9.32 8.48 2.74
N SER A 127 8.60 8.96 1.73
CA SER A 127 7.59 8.19 1.00
C SER A 127 7.66 8.59 -0.47
N PRO A 128 7.54 7.65 -1.44
CA PRO A 128 7.39 8.04 -2.83
C PRO A 128 6.09 8.84 -2.96
N ARG A 129 6.02 9.72 -3.95
CA ARG A 129 4.82 10.50 -4.24
C ARG A 129 4.31 10.13 -5.61
N ASN A 130 2.99 10.09 -5.73
CA ASN A 130 2.34 10.00 -7.02
C ASN A 130 2.38 11.39 -7.67
N ILE A 131 3.09 11.48 -8.80
CA ILE A 131 3.25 12.69 -9.61
C ILE A 131 2.48 12.61 -10.93
N GLY A 132 1.64 11.57 -11.08
CA GLY A 132 0.80 11.37 -12.24
C GLY A 132 -0.04 12.62 -12.55
N LYS A 133 -0.15 12.93 -13.84
CA LYS A 133 -0.90 14.10 -14.30
C LYS A 133 -2.35 14.02 -13.82
N ARG A 134 -2.82 15.08 -13.16
CA ARG A 134 -4.25 15.23 -12.86
C ARG A 134 -5.02 15.37 -14.16
N GLN A 135 -6.08 14.58 -14.30
CA GLN A 135 -7.01 14.70 -15.40
C GLN A 135 -7.52 16.15 -15.49
N ARG A 136 -7.47 16.73 -16.69
CA ARG A 136 -7.98 18.09 -16.90
C ARG A 136 -9.50 18.05 -16.86
N ARG A 137 -10.14 19.12 -16.34
CA ARG A 137 -11.61 19.22 -16.30
C ARG A 137 -12.27 19.11 -17.69
N SER A 138 -11.54 19.45 -18.76
CA SER A 138 -11.98 19.35 -20.14
C SER A 138 -11.93 17.94 -20.73
N GLU A 139 -11.21 17.01 -20.09
CA GLU A 139 -11.09 15.63 -20.57
C GLU A 139 -12.30 14.81 -20.13
N PRO A 140 -12.84 13.91 -20.99
CA PRO A 140 -13.98 13.08 -20.64
C PRO A 140 -13.67 12.19 -19.43
N PRO A 141 -14.62 12.00 -18.50
CA PRO A 141 -14.38 11.22 -17.29
C PRO A 141 -13.99 9.78 -17.64
N LYS A 142 -12.89 9.30 -17.05
CA LYS A 142 -12.50 7.89 -17.18
C LYS A 142 -13.52 6.99 -16.48
N VAL A 143 -13.82 5.84 -17.06
CA VAL A 143 -14.78 4.85 -16.53
C VAL A 143 -14.09 3.51 -16.29
N GLY A 144 -14.67 2.66 -15.44
CA GLY A 144 -14.13 1.33 -15.16
C GLY A 144 -12.65 1.33 -14.72
N ILE A 145 -11.85 0.42 -15.29
CA ILE A 145 -10.43 0.25 -14.96
C ILE A 145 -9.56 1.44 -15.38
N GLU A 146 -10.00 2.24 -16.35
CA GLU A 146 -9.29 3.41 -16.85
C GLU A 146 -9.06 4.47 -15.77
N ARG A 147 -9.93 4.48 -14.75
CA ARG A 147 -9.82 5.36 -13.58
C ARG A 147 -8.55 5.12 -12.76
N PHE A 148 -7.95 3.94 -12.90
CA PHE A 148 -6.87 3.46 -12.04
C PHE A 148 -5.61 3.09 -12.80
N SER A 149 -5.61 3.13 -14.14
CA SER A 149 -4.48 2.66 -14.94
C SER A 149 -4.42 3.39 -16.29
N ALA A 150 -3.43 3.05 -17.10
CA ALA A 150 -3.16 3.67 -18.37
C ALA A 150 -2.43 2.67 -19.30
N PRO A 151 -2.52 2.80 -20.63
CA PRO A 151 -1.84 1.89 -21.55
C PRO A 151 -0.32 1.85 -21.32
N GLU A 152 0.28 2.97 -20.92
CA GLU A 152 1.71 3.08 -20.64
C GLU A 152 2.14 2.24 -19.43
N LEU A 153 1.21 1.84 -18.55
CA LEU A 153 1.48 1.01 -17.37
C LEU A 153 1.31 -0.50 -17.63
N MET A 154 1.18 -0.91 -18.89
CA MET A 154 1.10 -2.30 -19.29
C MET A 154 2.50 -2.83 -19.65
N ILE A 155 2.87 -3.97 -19.09
CA ILE A 155 4.09 -4.73 -19.42
C ILE A 155 3.66 -6.08 -20.01
N PRO A 156 3.63 -6.22 -21.35
CA PRO A 156 3.12 -7.42 -22.03
C PRO A 156 4.00 -8.67 -21.90
N ASP A 157 5.28 -8.49 -21.56
CA ASP A 157 6.20 -9.59 -21.27
C ASP A 157 7.16 -9.15 -20.16
N LEU A 158 6.92 -9.63 -18.95
CA LEU A 158 7.83 -9.47 -17.81
C LEU A 158 9.12 -10.22 -18.09
N ALA A 159 10.26 -9.54 -17.94
CA ALA A 159 11.56 -10.09 -18.29
C ALA A 159 12.04 -11.09 -17.24
N SER A 160 11.85 -10.78 -15.96
CA SER A 160 12.26 -11.65 -14.86
C SER A 160 11.22 -12.71 -14.52
N THR A 161 11.71 -13.80 -13.93
CA THR A 161 10.91 -14.88 -13.34
C THR A 161 11.02 -14.91 -11.81
N GLU A 162 11.67 -13.93 -11.20
CA GLU A 162 11.85 -13.81 -9.76
C GLU A 162 11.03 -12.62 -9.21
N ARG A 163 10.41 -12.81 -8.04
CA ARG A 163 9.45 -11.87 -7.44
C ARG A 163 9.98 -10.44 -7.33
N ASP A 164 11.16 -10.28 -6.73
CA ASP A 164 11.70 -8.97 -6.34
C ASP A 164 12.11 -8.18 -7.58
N ASP A 165 12.62 -8.85 -8.61
CA ASP A 165 12.95 -8.25 -9.90
C ASP A 165 11.69 -7.83 -10.67
N VAL A 166 10.63 -8.65 -10.65
CA VAL A 166 9.34 -8.26 -11.25
C VAL A 166 8.75 -7.03 -10.56
N LEU A 167 8.88 -6.93 -9.23
CA LEU A 167 8.52 -5.73 -8.49
C LEU A 167 9.38 -4.52 -8.94
N ALA A 168 10.69 -4.73 -9.15
CA ALA A 168 11.59 -3.68 -9.62
C ALA A 168 11.21 -3.19 -11.04
N GLU A 169 10.86 -4.11 -11.95
CA GLU A 169 10.36 -3.78 -13.30
C GLU A 169 9.11 -2.90 -13.22
N LEU A 170 8.13 -3.28 -12.40
CA LEU A 170 6.86 -2.55 -12.24
C LEU A 170 7.06 -1.17 -11.60
N CYS A 171 7.90 -1.06 -10.57
CA CYS A 171 8.23 0.22 -9.94
C CYS A 171 8.96 1.16 -10.90
N SER A 172 9.95 0.63 -11.63
CA SER A 172 10.72 1.39 -12.63
C SER A 172 9.82 1.87 -13.76
N LYS A 173 8.87 1.04 -14.20
CA LYS A 173 7.87 1.42 -15.21
C LYS A 173 7.01 2.59 -14.75
N MET A 174 6.51 2.56 -13.51
CA MET A 174 5.71 3.67 -12.97
C MET A 174 6.49 4.99 -12.86
N GLU A 175 7.78 4.93 -12.54
CA GLU A 175 8.67 6.10 -12.50
C GLU A 175 8.94 6.64 -13.91
N ALA A 176 9.32 5.76 -14.85
CA ALA A 176 9.61 6.13 -16.23
C ALA A 176 8.42 6.82 -16.92
N GLU A 177 7.20 6.38 -16.63
CA GLU A 177 5.96 6.96 -17.17
C GLU A 177 5.44 8.17 -16.36
N GLY A 178 6.19 8.61 -15.33
CA GLY A 178 5.87 9.79 -14.55
C GLY A 178 4.64 9.67 -13.66
N PHE A 179 4.33 8.45 -13.18
CA PHE A 179 3.28 8.23 -12.19
C PHE A 179 3.80 8.35 -10.76
N VAL A 180 5.07 8.04 -10.53
CA VAL A 180 5.75 8.18 -9.23
C VAL A 180 7.09 8.90 -9.40
N ASP A 181 7.56 9.57 -8.34
CA ASP A 181 8.80 10.37 -8.39
C ASP A 181 10.07 9.61 -7.99
N ASN A 182 9.94 8.40 -7.45
CA ASN A 182 11.07 7.60 -6.98
C ASN A 182 10.75 6.10 -7.01
N GLY A 183 11.14 5.42 -8.08
CA GLY A 183 10.88 3.99 -8.28
C GLY A 183 11.64 3.10 -7.31
N ARG A 184 12.87 3.49 -6.92
CA ARG A 184 13.68 2.75 -5.94
C ARG A 184 13.03 2.73 -4.56
N LEU A 185 12.59 3.88 -4.06
CA LEU A 185 11.91 3.96 -2.76
C LEU A 185 10.56 3.20 -2.81
N LEU A 186 9.85 3.27 -3.94
CA LEU A 186 8.63 2.49 -4.13
C LEU A 186 8.91 0.97 -4.06
N LEU A 187 9.99 0.50 -4.67
CA LEU A 187 10.42 -0.91 -4.58
C LEU A 187 10.74 -1.30 -3.14
N GLU A 188 11.48 -0.48 -2.39
CA GLU A 188 11.79 -0.75 -0.99
C GLU A 188 10.51 -0.93 -0.14
N GLU A 189 9.53 -0.06 -0.32
CA GLU A 189 8.23 -0.18 0.37
C GLU A 189 7.41 -1.38 -0.11
N ALA A 190 7.46 -1.71 -1.41
CA ALA A 190 6.82 -2.89 -1.96
C ALA A 190 7.40 -4.19 -1.36
N LEU A 191 8.72 -4.30 -1.26
CA LEU A 191 9.41 -5.46 -0.68
C LEU A 191 9.12 -5.60 0.81
N LYS A 192 9.13 -4.48 1.57
CA LYS A 192 8.73 -4.49 2.98
C LYS A 192 7.31 -5.01 3.15
N ARG A 193 6.36 -4.54 2.32
CA ARG A 193 4.98 -5.02 2.36
C ARG A 193 4.86 -6.49 1.97
N GLU A 194 5.55 -6.92 0.92
CA GLU A 194 5.51 -8.30 0.43
C GLU A 194 6.07 -9.30 1.46
N ALA A 195 7.07 -8.88 2.25
CA ALA A 195 7.65 -9.67 3.33
C ALA A 195 6.71 -9.91 4.53
N ILE A 196 5.72 -9.04 4.77
CA ILE A 196 4.74 -9.21 5.86
C ILE A 196 3.80 -10.37 5.55
N ALA A 197 3.25 -10.39 4.34
CA ALA A 197 2.37 -11.43 3.84
C ALA A 197 2.36 -11.37 2.31
N GLY A 198 2.79 -12.47 1.68
CA GLY A 198 2.86 -12.57 0.23
C GLY A 198 1.52 -12.32 -0.45
N THR A 199 1.57 -11.68 -1.61
CA THR A 199 0.38 -11.18 -2.33
C THR A 199 0.01 -12.02 -3.55
N ALA A 200 0.76 -13.10 -3.80
CA ALA A 200 0.37 -14.14 -4.74
C ALA A 200 -0.80 -14.97 -4.17
N ILE A 201 -1.82 -15.14 -5.00
CA ILE A 201 -3.02 -15.94 -4.71
C ILE A 201 -3.17 -17.03 -5.77
N GLY A 202 -4.21 -17.85 -5.66
CA GLY A 202 -4.59 -18.83 -6.67
C GLY A 202 -4.73 -18.25 -8.09
N HIS A 203 -4.89 -19.16 -9.06
CA HIS A 203 -5.13 -18.80 -10.47
C HIS A 203 -4.01 -17.99 -11.15
N SER A 204 -2.74 -18.18 -10.74
CA SER A 204 -1.58 -17.50 -11.33
C SER A 204 -1.61 -15.97 -11.19
N LEU A 205 -2.23 -15.44 -10.13
CA LEU A 205 -2.37 -13.99 -9.89
C LEU A 205 -1.47 -13.52 -8.73
N ALA A 206 -1.05 -12.26 -8.78
CA ALA A 206 -0.51 -11.54 -7.62
C ALA A 206 -0.99 -10.09 -7.59
N PHE A 207 -1.19 -9.56 -6.38
CA PHE A 207 -1.67 -8.20 -6.13
C PHE A 207 -0.72 -7.40 -5.21
N PRO A 208 0.57 -7.27 -5.57
CA PRO A 208 1.51 -6.48 -4.79
C PRO A 208 1.06 -5.01 -4.77
N HIS A 209 1.28 -4.34 -3.64
CA HIS A 209 0.79 -2.97 -3.48
C HIS A 209 1.58 -2.18 -2.44
N VAL A 210 1.62 -0.86 -2.61
CA VAL A 210 2.18 0.11 -1.67
C VAL A 210 1.12 1.14 -1.30
N ARG A 211 0.95 1.39 0.01
CA ARG A 211 0.03 2.40 0.54
C ARG A 211 0.78 3.66 0.96
N GLY A 212 0.06 4.78 1.11
CA GLY A 212 0.62 6.03 1.62
C GLY A 212 1.45 6.80 0.58
N VAL A 213 1.25 6.50 -0.70
CA VAL A 213 1.87 7.22 -1.81
C VAL A 213 0.96 8.35 -2.24
N GLU A 214 1.22 9.52 -1.64
CA GLU A 214 0.35 10.68 -1.74
C GLU A 214 0.64 11.53 -3.00
N GLY A 215 -0.29 12.42 -3.37
CA GLY A 215 -0.12 13.37 -4.48
C GLY A 215 -1.05 13.13 -5.68
N GLY A 216 -1.54 11.90 -5.83
CA GLY A 216 -2.39 11.47 -6.95
C GLY A 216 -3.50 10.50 -6.54
N GLY A 217 -4.02 9.75 -7.51
CA GLY A 217 -5.02 8.72 -7.29
C GLY A 217 -4.43 7.33 -7.13
N LEU A 218 -5.29 6.36 -6.80
CA LEU A 218 -4.93 4.94 -6.90
C LEU A 218 -4.47 4.65 -8.33
N THR A 219 -3.28 4.08 -8.47
CA THR A 219 -2.65 3.76 -9.76
C THR A 219 -2.26 2.28 -9.79
N LEU A 220 -2.51 1.61 -10.92
CA LEU A 220 -2.29 0.19 -11.15
C LEU A 220 -1.46 -0.01 -12.41
N ALA A 221 -0.37 -0.76 -12.30
CA ALA A 221 0.36 -1.34 -13.43
C ALA A 221 0.05 -2.83 -13.55
N LEU A 222 0.10 -3.33 -14.78
CA LEU A 222 -0.14 -4.73 -15.09
C LEU A 222 1.07 -5.29 -15.79
N GLY A 223 1.65 -6.35 -15.21
CA GLY A 223 2.64 -7.19 -15.88
C GLY A 223 2.08 -8.57 -16.16
N VAL A 224 2.38 -9.13 -17.34
CA VAL A 224 2.08 -10.53 -17.65
C VAL A 224 3.36 -11.28 -18.02
N SER A 225 3.43 -12.56 -17.66
CA SER A 225 4.57 -13.43 -17.95
C SER A 225 4.09 -14.75 -18.52
N ALA A 226 4.45 -15.05 -19.77
CA ALA A 226 4.12 -16.34 -20.39
C ALA A 226 4.85 -17.51 -19.69
N LYS A 227 6.09 -17.27 -19.26
CA LYS A 227 6.95 -18.25 -18.56
C LYS A 227 6.48 -18.48 -17.13
N GLY A 228 5.89 -17.46 -16.50
CA GLY A 228 5.51 -17.47 -15.10
C GLY A 228 6.65 -17.04 -14.18
N VAL A 229 6.28 -16.56 -13.00
CA VAL A 229 7.14 -15.91 -12.01
C VAL A 229 7.04 -16.68 -10.69
N LYS A 230 8.17 -16.93 -10.04
CA LYS A 230 8.23 -17.48 -8.70
C LYS A 230 7.87 -16.40 -7.68
N PHE A 231 6.56 -16.18 -7.51
CA PHE A 231 6.03 -15.12 -6.64
C PHE A 231 5.57 -15.62 -5.26
N GLY A 232 5.73 -16.92 -4.97
CA GLY A 232 5.31 -17.50 -3.69
C GLY A 232 3.81 -17.81 -3.59
N GLY A 233 3.18 -18.16 -4.71
CA GLY A 233 1.77 -18.56 -4.75
C GLY A 233 1.47 -19.88 -4.03
N PRO A 234 0.19 -20.17 -3.75
CA PRO A 234 -0.24 -21.43 -3.11
C PRO A 234 0.32 -22.67 -3.81
N GLY A 235 0.80 -23.64 -3.05
CA GLY A 235 1.38 -24.87 -3.62
C GLY A 235 2.62 -24.65 -4.48
N ARG A 236 3.32 -23.51 -4.35
CA ARG A 236 4.44 -23.08 -5.21
C ARG A 236 4.03 -22.85 -6.67
N ALA A 237 2.75 -22.58 -6.93
CA ALA A 237 2.28 -22.22 -8.25
C ALA A 237 2.96 -20.95 -8.78
N LEU A 238 3.24 -20.93 -10.09
CA LEU A 238 3.80 -19.77 -10.76
C LEU A 238 2.72 -18.70 -10.98
N THR A 239 3.09 -17.45 -10.75
CA THR A 239 2.26 -16.29 -11.08
C THR A 239 2.51 -15.88 -12.52
N ARG A 240 1.46 -15.61 -13.28
CA ARG A 240 1.54 -15.16 -14.68
C ARG A 240 1.00 -13.75 -14.88
N ILE A 241 0.20 -13.24 -13.95
CA ILE A 241 -0.44 -11.93 -14.04
C ILE A 241 -0.21 -11.19 -12.73
N VAL A 242 0.43 -10.04 -12.79
CA VAL A 242 0.80 -9.23 -11.62
C VAL A 242 0.14 -7.86 -11.72
N PHE A 243 -0.75 -7.57 -10.77
CA PHE A 243 -1.42 -6.27 -10.64
C PHE A 243 -0.74 -5.47 -9.53
N PHE A 244 0.23 -4.62 -9.89
CA PHE A 244 0.93 -3.79 -8.91
C PHE A 244 0.21 -2.46 -8.67
N MET A 245 -0.14 -2.17 -7.43
CA MET A 245 -0.95 -1.00 -7.06
C MET A 245 -0.21 -0.03 -6.15
N VAL A 246 -0.43 1.26 -6.40
CA VAL A 246 0.02 2.35 -5.56
C VAL A 246 -1.20 3.13 -5.06
N ILE A 247 -1.32 3.24 -3.73
CA ILE A 247 -2.58 3.60 -3.08
C ILE A 247 -2.37 4.80 -2.15
N PRO A 248 -2.97 5.98 -2.43
CA PRO A 248 -2.97 7.07 -1.46
C PRO A 248 -3.84 6.69 -0.25
N THR A 249 -3.55 7.26 0.93
CA THR A 249 -4.24 6.89 2.17
C THR A 249 -5.77 7.00 2.04
N ALA A 250 -6.25 8.08 1.41
CA ALA A 250 -7.67 8.32 1.19
C ALA A 250 -8.39 7.23 0.35
N ALA A 251 -7.65 6.47 -0.48
CA ALA A 251 -8.21 5.40 -1.31
C ALA A 251 -8.11 3.99 -0.66
N SER A 252 -7.63 3.90 0.59
CA SER A 252 -7.34 2.61 1.24
C SER A 252 -8.58 1.75 1.50
N ALA A 253 -9.77 2.33 1.62
CA ALA A 253 -11.00 1.53 1.68
C ALA A 253 -11.45 1.08 0.28
N PHE A 254 -11.20 1.90 -0.75
CA PHE A 254 -11.68 1.67 -2.10
C PHE A 254 -10.87 0.59 -2.84
N TYR A 255 -9.55 0.53 -2.64
CA TYR A 255 -8.71 -0.42 -3.38
C TYR A 255 -9.06 -1.88 -3.10
N LEU A 256 -9.53 -2.23 -1.90
CA LEU A 256 -9.97 -3.60 -1.58
C LEU A 256 -11.13 -4.04 -2.48
N LYS A 257 -12.04 -3.11 -2.81
CA LYS A 257 -13.13 -3.37 -3.76
C LYS A 257 -12.59 -3.58 -5.18
N LEU A 258 -11.60 -2.80 -5.60
CA LEU A 258 -10.92 -3.00 -6.89
C LEU A 258 -10.21 -4.35 -6.95
N LEU A 259 -9.44 -4.69 -5.91
CA LEU A 259 -8.74 -5.97 -5.79
C LEU A 259 -9.72 -7.14 -5.85
N SER A 260 -10.77 -7.13 -5.03
CA SER A 260 -11.80 -8.18 -5.04
C SER A 260 -12.45 -8.31 -6.41
N GLY A 261 -12.75 -7.19 -7.07
CA GLY A 261 -13.31 -7.20 -8.41
C GLY A 261 -12.37 -7.80 -9.46
N LEU A 262 -11.08 -7.43 -9.42
CA LEU A 262 -10.06 -8.03 -10.30
C LEU A 262 -9.90 -9.54 -10.02
N ALA A 263 -9.82 -9.94 -8.75
CA ALA A 263 -9.73 -11.34 -8.36
C ALA A 263 -10.93 -12.13 -8.91
N GLN A 264 -12.17 -11.66 -8.72
CA GLN A 264 -13.38 -12.30 -9.25
C GLN A 264 -13.39 -12.42 -10.77
N VAL A 265 -12.95 -11.38 -11.49
CA VAL A 265 -12.84 -11.43 -12.96
C VAL A 265 -11.83 -12.50 -13.38
N PHE A 266 -10.65 -12.50 -12.77
CA PHE A 266 -9.53 -13.35 -13.17
C PHE A 266 -9.48 -14.72 -12.48
N GLN A 267 -10.45 -15.05 -11.62
CA GLN A 267 -10.74 -16.44 -11.22
C GLN A 267 -11.18 -17.29 -12.43
N LYS A 268 -11.79 -16.68 -13.45
CA LYS A 268 -12.19 -17.35 -14.69
C LYS A 268 -10.99 -17.54 -15.62
N GLU A 269 -10.78 -18.76 -16.08
CA GLU A 269 -9.67 -19.10 -16.97
C GLU A 269 -9.73 -18.34 -18.29
N GLU A 270 -10.92 -18.21 -18.86
CA GLU A 270 -11.14 -17.50 -20.13
C GLU A 270 -10.81 -16.00 -20.01
N ALA A 271 -10.88 -15.43 -18.81
CA ALA A 271 -10.46 -14.06 -18.56
C ALA A 271 -8.93 -13.93 -18.51
N ARG A 272 -8.24 -14.90 -17.89
CA ARG A 272 -6.78 -14.95 -17.83
C ARG A 272 -6.17 -15.16 -19.21
N GLU A 273 -6.67 -16.11 -19.98
CA GLU A 273 -6.21 -16.39 -21.34
C GLU A 273 -6.29 -15.15 -22.24
N LYS A 274 -7.36 -14.35 -22.10
CA LYS A 274 -7.53 -13.10 -22.85
C LYS A 274 -6.48 -12.02 -22.54
N LEU A 275 -5.81 -12.08 -21.39
CA LEU A 275 -4.70 -11.18 -21.06
C LEU A 275 -3.34 -11.70 -21.53
N MET A 276 -3.23 -12.97 -21.91
CA MET A 276 -1.95 -13.56 -22.31
C MET A 276 -1.68 -13.35 -23.80
N GLY A 277 -0.38 -13.29 -24.18
CA GLY A 277 0.05 -13.35 -25.57
C GLY A 277 -0.07 -12.04 -26.36
N HIS A 278 -0.23 -10.89 -25.69
CA HIS A 278 -0.16 -9.59 -26.36
C HIS A 278 1.29 -9.13 -26.50
N ASP A 279 1.63 -8.55 -27.64
CA ASP A 279 3.00 -8.12 -28.01
C ASP A 279 3.26 -6.62 -27.75
N SER A 280 2.26 -5.89 -27.23
CA SER A 280 2.30 -4.43 -27.10
C SER A 280 1.44 -3.94 -25.93
N PRO A 281 1.88 -2.86 -25.23
CA PRO A 281 1.12 -2.26 -24.13
C PRO A 281 -0.33 -1.92 -24.51
N GLU A 282 -0.55 -1.43 -25.73
CA GLU A 282 -1.87 -1.01 -26.22
C GLU A 282 -2.82 -2.20 -26.41
N LYS A 283 -2.32 -3.35 -26.88
CA LYS A 283 -3.13 -4.56 -27.05
C LYS A 283 -3.50 -5.14 -25.69
N LEU A 284 -2.53 -5.23 -24.77
CA LEU A 284 -2.78 -5.67 -23.40
C LEU A 284 -3.77 -4.74 -22.68
N TRP A 285 -3.64 -3.43 -22.87
CA TRP A 285 -4.58 -2.43 -22.34
C TRP A 285 -6.01 -2.64 -22.83
N LYS A 286 -6.20 -2.80 -24.14
CA LYS A 286 -7.52 -3.07 -24.73
C LYS A 286 -8.12 -4.36 -24.21
N ALA A 287 -7.30 -5.40 -24.03
CA ALA A 287 -7.74 -6.66 -23.45
C ALA A 287 -8.19 -6.47 -21.99
N LEU A 288 -7.41 -5.75 -21.18
CA LEU A 288 -7.74 -5.44 -19.78
C LEU A 288 -9.07 -4.69 -19.68
N ILE A 289 -9.28 -3.63 -20.46
CA ILE A 289 -10.55 -2.89 -20.48
C ILE A 289 -11.71 -3.83 -20.83
N LYS A 290 -11.57 -4.63 -21.89
CA LYS A 290 -12.64 -5.50 -22.37
C LYS A 290 -13.03 -6.56 -21.33
N VAL A 291 -12.04 -7.16 -20.67
CA VAL A 291 -12.23 -8.22 -19.69
C VAL A 291 -12.81 -7.68 -18.37
N THR A 292 -12.46 -6.46 -17.98
CA THR A 292 -12.89 -5.88 -16.70
C THR A 292 -14.20 -5.09 -16.76
N LYS A 293 -14.65 -4.69 -17.96
CA LYS A 293 -15.90 -3.93 -18.20
C LYS A 293 -17.15 -4.45 -17.46
N PRO A 294 -17.41 -5.77 -17.30
CA PRO A 294 -18.62 -6.24 -16.65
C PRO A 294 -18.72 -5.89 -15.15
N LEU A 295 -17.57 -5.78 -14.47
CA LEU A 295 -17.51 -5.76 -13.01
C LEU A 295 -16.98 -4.43 -12.45
N ILE A 296 -16.09 -3.76 -13.18
CA ILE A 296 -15.56 -2.45 -12.79
C ILE A 296 -16.32 -1.40 -13.61
N ARG A 297 -17.35 -0.80 -13.00
CA ARG A 297 -18.16 0.27 -13.58
C ARG A 297 -17.67 1.65 -13.10
#